data_AF-A0A3S8WD61-F1
#
_entry.id   AF-A0A3S8WD61-F1
#
_cell.length_a   1.000
_cell.length_b   1.000
_cell.length_c   1.000
_cell.angle_alpha   90.00
_cell.angle_beta   90.00
_cell.angle_gamma   90.00
#
_symmetry.space_group_name_H-M   'P 1'
#
loop_
_entity.id
_entity.type
_entity.pdbx_description
1 polymer ?
#
loop_
_entity_poly.entity_id
_entity_poly.type
_entity_poly.pdbx_seq_one_letter_code
_entity_poly.pdbx_strand_id
1 'polypeptide(L)'
;MRWSQVTDRVLRRSGWSPGRSVPTAPWESALCDEGGFVFHAAARDFLAEFGGLTVVRGSDHGRGWREFQLDPLLAKDDREIFEALDEEAGTPLCPLGMADHRNFYLGMASSGAVYVGMDYIDLLAETADDALERLIRGSGAGEG
;
A
#
# COMPACT_ATOMS: atom_id res chain seq x y z
N MET A 1 -5.90 -13.49 -14.06
CA MET A 1 -6.91 -12.69 -13.33
C MET A 1 -6.14 -11.90 -12.28
N ARG A 2 -6.30 -10.58 -12.19
CA ARG A 2 -5.50 -9.72 -11.30
C ARG A 2 -5.70 -10.02 -9.80
N TRP A 3 -6.91 -10.42 -9.41
CA TRP A 3 -7.26 -10.83 -8.04
C TRP A 3 -8.63 -11.54 -8.01
N SER A 4 -9.00 -12.06 -6.85
CA SER A 4 -10.26 -12.73 -6.56
C SER A 4 -11.49 -11.79 -6.61
N GLN A 5 -12.68 -12.35 -6.85
CA GLN A 5 -13.95 -11.59 -6.89
C GLN A 5 -14.26 -10.85 -5.58
N VAL A 6 -13.77 -11.36 -4.44
CA VAL A 6 -13.89 -10.71 -3.14
C VAL A 6 -13.09 -9.39 -3.13
N THR A 7 -11.85 -9.44 -3.60
CA THR A 7 -10.95 -8.27 -3.71
C THR A 7 -11.56 -7.17 -4.57
N ASP A 8 -12.06 -7.52 -5.77
CA ASP A 8 -12.76 -6.57 -6.64
C ASP A 8 -13.98 -5.94 -5.94
N ARG A 9 -14.80 -6.74 -5.25
CA ARG A 9 -15.98 -6.24 -4.54
C ARG A 9 -15.62 -5.28 -3.41
N VAL A 10 -14.58 -5.59 -2.63
CA VAL A 10 -14.11 -4.74 -1.53
C VAL A 10 -13.58 -3.42 -2.07
N LEU A 11 -12.72 -3.46 -3.09
CA LEU A 11 -12.19 -2.25 -3.74
C LEU A 11 -13.34 -1.37 -4.26
N ARG A 12 -14.31 -1.95 -4.98
CA ARG A 12 -15.48 -1.20 -5.47
C ARG A 12 -16.30 -0.57 -4.35
N ARG A 13 -16.46 -1.28 -3.23
CA ARG A 13 -17.17 -0.78 -2.05
C ARG A 13 -16.44 0.37 -1.36
N SER A 14 -15.11 0.39 -1.45
CA SER A 14 -14.24 1.49 -1.01
C SER A 14 -14.20 2.68 -1.97
N GLY A 15 -14.95 2.64 -3.07
CA GLY A 15 -15.00 3.73 -4.06
C GLY A 15 -13.93 3.61 -5.16
N TRP A 16 -13.28 2.46 -5.30
CA TRP A 16 -12.44 2.17 -6.46
C TRP A 16 -13.31 1.79 -7.67
N SER A 17 -12.84 2.12 -8.86
CA SER A 17 -13.44 1.66 -10.10
C SER A 17 -12.33 1.41 -11.14
N PRO A 18 -12.50 0.39 -12.00
CA PRO A 18 -11.51 0.11 -13.05
C PRO A 18 -11.40 1.30 -14.01
N GLY A 19 -10.17 1.74 -14.30
CA GLY A 19 -9.89 2.94 -15.10
C GLY A 19 -9.93 4.25 -14.33
N ARG A 20 -10.02 4.21 -13.00
CA ARG A 20 -9.79 5.39 -12.14
C ARG A 20 -8.36 5.89 -12.34
N SER A 21 -8.22 7.20 -12.51
CA SER A 21 -6.93 7.88 -12.57
C SER A 21 -6.99 9.10 -11.66
N VAL A 22 -6.23 9.08 -10.57
CA VAL A 22 -6.13 10.18 -9.61
C VAL A 22 -4.82 10.94 -9.80
N PRO A 23 -4.81 12.27 -9.61
CA PRO A 23 -3.60 13.06 -9.75
C PRO A 23 -2.64 12.77 -8.58
N THR A 24 -1.48 12.19 -8.88
CA THR A 24 -0.42 11.89 -7.90
C THR A 24 0.57 13.03 -7.72
N ALA A 25 0.55 14.05 -8.58
CA ALA A 25 1.41 15.22 -8.50
C ALA A 25 1.49 15.89 -7.11
N PRO A 26 0.36 16.10 -6.38
CA PRO A 26 0.45 16.66 -5.03
C PRO A 26 1.17 15.73 -4.04
N TRP A 27 1.03 14.41 -4.19
CA TRP A 27 1.74 13.44 -3.34
C TRP A 27 3.23 13.41 -3.67
N GLU A 28 3.57 13.40 -4.96
CA GLU A 28 4.96 13.45 -5.42
C GLU A 28 5.67 14.69 -4.89
N SER A 29 5.03 15.87 -5.02
CA SER A 29 5.61 17.13 -4.53
C SER A 29 5.74 17.13 -3.00
N ALA A 30 4.73 16.71 -2.25
CA ALA A 30 4.83 16.68 -0.79
C ALA A 30 5.87 15.67 -0.29
N LEU A 31 5.91 14.48 -0.90
CA LEU A 31 6.88 13.46 -0.52
C LEU A 31 8.31 13.84 -0.88
N CYS A 32 8.54 14.40 -2.06
CA CYS A 32 9.87 14.76 -2.53
C CYS A 32 10.38 16.06 -1.88
N ASP A 33 9.52 17.09 -1.76
CA ASP A 33 9.90 18.42 -1.28
C ASP A 33 9.88 18.51 0.26
N GLU A 34 8.87 17.94 0.93
CA GLU A 34 8.78 17.96 2.40
C GLU A 34 9.39 16.70 3.03
N GLY A 35 9.10 15.52 2.48
CA GLY A 35 9.55 14.25 3.06
C GLY A 35 10.90 13.74 2.54
N GLY A 36 11.45 14.35 1.48
CA GLY A 36 12.67 13.94 0.77
C GLY A 36 12.60 12.60 0.03
N PHE A 37 11.44 11.96 -0.07
CA PHE A 37 11.29 10.57 -0.54
C PHE A 37 11.54 10.46 -2.05
N VAL A 38 11.97 9.27 -2.48
CA VAL A 38 12.11 8.96 -3.90
C VAL A 38 10.79 8.44 -4.43
N PHE A 39 10.11 9.24 -5.26
CA PHE A 39 8.85 8.84 -5.89
C PHE A 39 9.11 8.00 -7.15
N HIS A 40 8.78 6.72 -7.10
CA HIS A 40 9.02 5.79 -8.21
C HIS A 40 7.91 5.83 -9.25
N ALA A 41 8.26 5.54 -10.52
CA ALA A 41 7.26 5.41 -11.58
C ALA A 41 6.23 4.32 -11.29
N ALA A 42 6.64 3.21 -10.66
CA ALA A 42 5.73 2.14 -10.22
C ALA A 42 4.74 2.62 -9.15
N ALA A 43 5.24 3.37 -8.15
CA ALA A 43 4.40 3.93 -7.09
C ALA A 43 3.43 4.97 -7.66
N ARG A 44 3.87 5.77 -8.64
CA ARG A 44 3.02 6.71 -9.38
C ARG A 44 1.87 6.01 -10.10
N ASP A 45 2.15 4.96 -10.86
CA ASP A 45 1.14 4.21 -11.61
C ASP A 45 0.12 3.58 -10.65
N PHE A 46 0.63 2.96 -9.58
CA PHE A 46 -0.21 2.39 -8.53
C PHE A 46 -1.08 3.43 -7.82
N LEU A 47 -0.50 4.54 -7.39
CA LEU A 47 -1.24 5.60 -6.72
C LEU A 47 -2.20 6.30 -7.67
N ALA A 48 -1.91 6.36 -8.98
CA ALA A 48 -2.86 6.87 -9.95
C ALA A 48 -4.12 6.00 -10.04
N GLU A 49 -4.01 4.68 -9.91
CA GLU A 49 -5.17 3.78 -9.95
C GLU A 49 -5.86 3.59 -8.59
N PHE A 50 -5.08 3.48 -7.51
CA PHE A 50 -5.55 3.08 -6.17
C PHE A 50 -5.35 4.14 -5.08
N GLY A 51 -4.67 5.23 -5.37
CA GLY A 51 -4.38 6.27 -4.39
C GLY A 51 -5.65 6.95 -3.86
N GLY A 52 -5.60 7.27 -2.57
CA GLY A 52 -6.72 7.85 -1.83
C GLY A 52 -7.87 6.87 -1.57
N LEU A 53 -7.65 5.57 -1.75
CA LEU A 53 -8.61 4.55 -1.33
C LEU A 53 -8.45 4.25 0.15
N THR A 54 -9.58 4.20 0.84
CA THR A 54 -9.66 3.77 2.23
C THR A 54 -10.55 2.55 2.33
N VAL A 55 -9.98 1.48 2.83
CA VAL A 55 -10.54 0.15 2.86
C VAL A 55 -10.77 -0.15 4.35
N VAL A 56 -11.96 0.20 4.85
CA VAL A 56 -12.33 0.11 6.28
C VAL A 56 -13.03 -1.19 6.59
N ARG A 57 -12.62 -1.88 7.66
CA ARG A 57 -13.24 -3.15 8.05
C ARG A 57 -14.73 -2.98 8.33
N GLY A 58 -15.57 -3.59 7.51
CA GLY A 58 -17.01 -3.66 7.77
C GLY A 58 -17.35 -4.70 8.86
N SER A 59 -18.36 -4.42 9.69
CA SER A 59 -18.81 -5.32 10.78
C SER A 59 -19.26 -6.73 10.34
N ASP A 60 -19.38 -6.96 9.04
CA ASP A 60 -19.91 -8.19 8.42
C ASP A 60 -18.82 -9.15 7.90
N HIS A 61 -17.54 -8.80 8.01
CA HIS A 61 -16.46 -9.51 7.30
C HIS A 61 -15.54 -10.27 8.27
N GLY A 62 -15.38 -11.58 8.02
CA GLY A 62 -14.66 -12.55 8.86
C GLY A 62 -13.20 -12.21 9.14
N ARG A 63 -12.58 -12.97 10.06
CA ARG A 63 -11.27 -12.74 10.72
C ARG A 63 -10.01 -12.57 9.82
N GLY A 64 -10.13 -12.43 8.50
CA GLY A 64 -8.98 -12.36 7.58
C GLY A 64 -8.64 -10.98 7.02
N TRP A 65 -9.62 -10.10 6.77
CA TRP A 65 -9.35 -8.83 6.07
C TRP A 65 -8.73 -7.77 7.01
N ARG A 66 -7.60 -7.18 6.60
CA ARG A 66 -6.98 -6.02 7.25
C ARG A 66 -7.42 -4.71 6.60
N GLU A 67 -7.85 -3.76 7.41
CA GLU A 67 -8.11 -2.39 6.94
C GLU A 67 -6.83 -1.71 6.49
N PHE A 68 -6.90 -0.89 5.45
CA PHE A 68 -5.75 -0.14 4.94
C PHE A 68 -6.20 1.14 4.24
N GLN A 69 -5.28 2.09 4.18
CA GLN A 69 -5.45 3.38 3.52
C GLN A 69 -4.25 3.62 2.61
N LEU A 70 -4.52 3.79 1.32
CA LEU A 70 -3.51 4.09 0.30
C LEU A 70 -3.33 5.60 0.18
N ASP A 71 -2.84 6.19 1.26
CA ASP A 71 -2.54 7.61 1.33
C ASP A 71 -1.05 7.80 1.66
N PRO A 72 -0.22 8.19 0.69
CA PRO A 72 1.23 8.32 0.90
C PRO A 72 1.61 9.45 1.87
N LEU A 73 0.74 10.46 2.03
CA LEU A 73 1.01 11.58 2.93
C LEU A 73 0.96 11.17 4.40
N LEU A 74 0.36 10.01 4.69
CA LEU A 74 0.33 9.44 6.02
C LEU A 74 1.71 9.11 6.57
N ALA A 75 2.69 8.86 5.71
CA ALA A 75 4.06 8.52 6.11
C ALA A 75 5.05 9.67 5.89
N LYS A 76 4.56 10.87 5.52
CA LYS A 76 5.45 11.98 5.13
C LYS A 76 6.31 12.49 6.30
N ASP A 77 5.76 12.45 7.51
CA ASP A 77 6.43 12.85 8.75
C ASP A 77 7.26 11.70 9.35
N ASP A 78 7.02 10.45 8.92
CA ASP A 78 7.62 9.23 9.44
C ASP A 78 8.84 8.77 8.61
N ARG A 79 9.64 9.74 8.16
CA ARG A 79 10.81 9.44 7.32
C ARG A 79 11.83 8.56 8.04
N GLU A 80 12.05 8.76 9.34
CA GLU A 80 13.04 7.96 10.09
C GLU A 80 12.73 6.45 10.02
N ILE A 81 11.44 6.10 10.03
CA ILE A 81 10.98 4.71 9.95
C ILE A 81 11.30 4.17 8.56
N PHE A 82 10.98 4.95 7.52
CA PHE A 82 11.29 4.56 6.15
C PHE A 82 12.78 4.47 5.86
N GLU A 83 13.63 5.29 6.49
CA GLU A 83 15.09 5.14 6.33
C GLU A 83 15.55 3.76 6.79
N ALA A 84 15.06 3.28 7.94
CA ALA A 84 15.37 1.93 8.41
C ALA A 84 14.82 0.85 7.46
N LEU A 85 13.59 1.02 6.96
CA LEU A 85 12.97 0.12 6.00
C LEU A 85 13.75 0.09 4.66
N ASP A 86 14.22 1.25 4.19
CA ASP A 86 14.99 1.40 2.96
C ASP A 86 16.35 0.69 3.08
N GLU A 87 16.99 0.79 4.24
CA GLU A 87 18.24 0.07 4.54
C GLU A 87 18.03 -1.45 4.57
N GLU A 88 16.98 -1.94 5.24
CA GLU A 88 16.67 -3.37 5.26
C GLU A 88 16.26 -3.90 3.88
N ALA A 89 15.45 -3.15 3.12
CA ALA A 89 15.06 -3.52 1.77
C ALA A 89 16.22 -3.39 0.76
N GLY A 90 17.28 -2.65 1.11
CA GLY A 90 18.40 -2.33 0.23
C GLY A 90 18.01 -1.45 -0.96
N THR A 91 16.84 -0.80 -0.91
CA THR A 91 16.33 0.06 -1.98
C THR A 91 15.39 1.10 -1.37
N PRO A 92 15.39 2.35 -1.87
CA PRO A 92 14.46 3.36 -1.39
C PRO A 92 13.03 2.93 -1.71
N LEU A 93 12.17 2.89 -0.70
CA LEU A 93 10.77 2.54 -0.79
C LEU A 93 9.94 3.81 -0.86
N CYS A 94 9.01 3.83 -1.81
CA CYS A 94 8.03 4.89 -1.88
C CYS A 94 6.86 4.54 -0.95
N PRO A 95 6.50 5.38 0.02
CA PRO A 95 5.30 5.16 0.81
C PRO A 95 4.08 5.14 -0.11
N LEU A 96 3.26 4.11 0.04
CA LEU A 96 1.95 4.00 -0.59
C LEU A 96 0.82 4.36 0.38
N GLY A 97 1.05 4.13 1.67
CA GLY A 97 0.10 4.40 2.74
C GLY A 97 0.31 3.49 3.94
N MET A 98 -0.77 3.15 4.64
CA MET A 98 -0.70 2.35 5.86
C MET A 98 -1.77 1.26 5.92
N ALA A 99 -1.47 0.15 6.59
CA ALA A 99 -2.35 -0.98 6.84
C ALA A 99 -2.53 -1.24 8.35
N ASP A 100 -3.50 -2.10 8.68
CA ASP A 100 -3.79 -2.57 10.03
C ASP A 100 -4.06 -1.43 11.01
N HIS A 101 -5.08 -0.62 10.73
CA HIS A 101 -5.46 0.50 11.60
C HIS A 101 -4.37 1.57 11.74
N ARG A 102 -3.52 1.70 10.71
CA ARG A 102 -2.31 2.55 10.69
C ARG A 102 -1.18 2.07 11.60
N ASN A 103 -1.07 0.77 11.83
CA ASN A 103 0.09 0.18 12.51
C ASN A 103 1.27 -0.06 11.57
N PHE A 104 1.02 -0.45 10.32
CA PHE A 104 2.10 -0.82 9.40
C PHE A 104 2.14 0.11 8.20
N TYR A 105 3.34 0.51 7.81
CA TYR A 105 3.58 1.26 6.59
C TYR A 105 3.61 0.31 5.39
N LEU A 106 3.04 0.77 4.28
CA LEU A 106 3.13 0.12 2.98
C LEU A 106 4.14 0.88 2.13
N GLY A 107 5.23 0.21 1.74
CA GLY A 107 6.27 0.75 0.89
C GLY A 107 6.32 0.02 -0.44
N MET A 108 6.59 0.72 -1.53
CA MET A 108 6.82 0.11 -2.85
C MET A 108 8.23 0.37 -3.32
N ALA A 109 8.92 -0.70 -3.70
CA ALA A 109 10.20 -0.62 -4.38
C ALA A 109 10.02 -0.20 -5.85
N SER A 110 11.09 0.31 -6.45
CA SER A 110 11.09 0.71 -7.87
C SER A 110 10.72 -0.43 -8.83
N SER A 111 10.90 -1.69 -8.41
CA SER A 111 10.51 -2.89 -9.15
C SER A 111 8.99 -3.12 -9.20
N GLY A 112 8.21 -2.46 -8.34
CA GLY A 112 6.78 -2.72 -8.15
C GLY A 112 6.46 -3.69 -7.00
N ALA A 113 7.50 -4.23 -6.33
CA ALA A 113 7.33 -5.02 -5.13
C ALA A 113 6.81 -4.15 -3.97
N VAL A 114 5.83 -4.68 -3.25
CA VAL A 114 5.21 -4.02 -2.10
C VAL A 114 5.67 -4.70 -0.83
N TYR A 115 6.16 -3.89 0.09
CA TYR A 115 6.62 -4.25 1.41
C TYR A 115 5.68 -3.68 2.45
N VAL A 116 5.61 -4.36 3.59
CA VAL A 116 4.88 -3.92 4.76
C VAL A 116 5.84 -3.91 5.94
N GLY A 117 5.86 -2.82 6.71
CA GLY A 117 6.79 -2.73 7.82
C GLY A 117 6.56 -1.57 8.78
N MET A 118 7.12 -1.67 9.98
CA MET A 118 7.15 -0.60 10.98
C MET A 118 8.45 -0.70 11.79
N ASP A 119 8.59 -1.78 12.58
CA ASP A 119 9.83 -2.10 13.32
C ASP A 119 10.71 -3.10 12.56
N TYR A 120 10.09 -3.82 11.63
CA TYR A 120 10.70 -4.77 10.70
C TYR A 120 10.06 -4.58 9.33
N ILE A 121 10.74 -5.01 8.27
CA ILE A 121 10.19 -5.05 6.92
C ILE A 121 9.93 -6.48 6.45
N ASP A 122 8.75 -6.70 5.86
CA ASP A 122 8.40 -7.94 5.19
C ASP A 122 7.92 -7.69 3.77
N LEU A 123 8.35 -8.55 2.83
CA LEU A 123 7.84 -8.54 1.47
C LEU A 123 6.40 -9.06 1.47
N LEU A 124 5.45 -8.19 1.18
CA LEU A 124 4.04 -8.55 1.09
C LEU A 124 3.76 -9.28 -0.24
N ALA A 125 4.22 -8.69 -1.34
CA ALA A 125 4.17 -9.31 -2.67
C ALA A 125 5.11 -8.62 -3.66
N GLU A 126 5.49 -9.34 -4.72
CA GLU A 126 6.30 -8.79 -5.81
C GLU A 126 5.52 -7.81 -6.71
N THR A 127 4.19 -7.79 -6.61
CA THR A 127 3.32 -6.89 -7.37
C THR A 127 2.22 -6.31 -6.48
N ALA A 128 1.78 -5.12 -6.82
CA ALA A 128 0.78 -4.41 -6.05
C ALA A 128 -0.61 -5.06 -6.10
N ASP A 129 -0.96 -5.69 -7.23
CA ASP A 129 -2.20 -6.45 -7.40
C ASP A 129 -2.27 -7.61 -6.38
N ASP A 130 -1.17 -8.38 -6.26
CA ASP A 130 -1.06 -9.50 -5.32
C ASP A 130 -1.01 -9.02 -3.85
N ALA A 131 -0.34 -7.89 -3.61
CA ALA A 131 -0.33 -7.23 -2.30
C ALA A 131 -1.75 -6.84 -1.83
N LEU A 132 -2.56 -6.25 -2.71
CA LEU A 132 -3.96 -5.93 -2.43
C LEU A 132 -4.79 -7.18 -2.17
N GLU A 133 -4.60 -8.24 -2.96
CA GLU A 133 -5.27 -9.51 -2.72
C GLU A 133 -4.92 -10.06 -1.32
N ARG A 134 -3.64 -10.04 -0.93
CA ARG A 134 -3.19 -10.50 0.39
C ARG A 134 -3.72 -9.64 1.53
N LEU A 135 -3.76 -8.32 1.38
CA LEU A 135 -4.35 -7.41 2.37
C LEU A 135 -5.83 -7.70 2.58
N ILE A 136 -6.56 -7.94 1.48
CA ILE A 136 -8.01 -8.13 1.50
C ILE A 136 -8.40 -9.54 1.95
N ARG A 137 -7.74 -10.58 1.46
CA ARG A 137 -8.01 -11.96 1.89
C ARG A 137 -7.44 -12.25 3.28
N GLY A 138 -6.48 -11.44 3.73
CA GLY A 138 -5.61 -11.78 4.84
C GLY A 138 -4.53 -12.75 4.38
N SER A 139 -3.33 -12.61 4.93
CA SER A 139 -2.32 -13.65 4.89
C SER A 139 -2.91 -14.88 5.58
N GLY A 140 -3.55 -15.76 4.80
CA GLY A 140 -3.89 -17.10 5.24
C GLY A 140 -2.60 -17.86 5.49
N ALA A 141 -1.98 -17.65 6.64
CA ALA A 141 -1.07 -18.61 7.20
C ALA A 141 -1.92 -19.81 7.64
N GLY A 142 -1.94 -20.86 6.81
CA GLY A 142 -2.33 -22.20 7.22
C GLY A 142 -3.35 -22.85 6.32
N GLU A 143 -2.89 -23.50 5.24
CA GLU A 143 -3.17 -24.90 4.88
C GLU A 143 -1.94 -25.35 4.06
N GLY A 144 -1.11 -26.34 4.39
CA GLY A 144 -1.05 -27.33 5.46
C GLY A 144 0.34 -28.00 5.45
#